data_AF-A0AAW7FY70-F1
#
_entry.id   AF-A0AAW7FY70-F1
#
_cell.length_a   1.000
_cell.length_b   1.000
_cell.length_c   1.000
_cell.angle_alpha   90.00
_cell.angle_beta   90.00
_cell.angle_gamma   90.00
#
_symmetry.space_group_name_H-M   'P 1'
#
loop_
_entity.id
_entity.type
_entity.pdbx_description
1 polymer ?
#
loop_
_entity_poly.entity_id
_entity_poly.type
_entity_poly.pdbx_seq_one_letter_code
_entity_poly.pdbx_strand_id
1 'polypeptide(L)'
;MAFDNSHLADPGLFWRAVSAAGAPVDREDWLRLCSGIACWASLCGEDGLAAIEAWSARHNRGEAKHRSQYRNFLKLKGVTNPEAMAQSFLNLSGVEWRTGRAPALAESDADREARLTRSKNAEAKAAIERNRKGDTAARAAIKLLANGIAGDESLYWQKKVALAVAGGVQLPALPVDVKTGGLFRSYSPKAFWSESLLVPVYKIGEPGLLYVDGLEAICGRCSAEGSRVMGTKFTPAGTRKAGGFYPMPGFMKVLDTSPHAPYSPLFVCEGFATAVALHHLSRGKVAVCAAFSIAGFGSCVESVRRIWPDVEVMLVPDAGEAYRLAHKAAFGNDREPVPTIPGASVVSFDGLDGFTPRDNLDWFDVLVEEGEDRARDLLRHAVRHARLERG
;
A
#
# COMPACT_ATOMS: atom_id res chain seq x y z
N MET A 1 -31.81 -11.50 -29.79
CA MET A 1 -30.84 -11.19 -30.86
C MET A 1 -29.55 -11.91 -30.51
N ALA A 2 -29.06 -12.81 -31.35
CA ALA A 2 -27.72 -13.37 -31.16
C ALA A 2 -26.72 -12.22 -31.35
N PHE A 3 -25.83 -12.01 -30.38
CA PHE A 3 -24.75 -11.04 -30.53
C PHE A 3 -23.86 -11.50 -31.69
N ASP A 4 -23.63 -10.64 -32.67
CA ASP A 4 -22.67 -10.87 -33.74
C ASP A 4 -21.26 -10.77 -33.13
N ASN A 5 -20.66 -11.93 -32.88
CA ASN A 5 -19.32 -12.09 -32.31
C ASN A 5 -18.28 -12.46 -33.38
N SER A 6 -18.61 -12.30 -34.68
CA SER A 6 -17.74 -12.71 -35.80
C SER A 6 -16.37 -12.02 -35.78
N HIS A 7 -16.28 -10.84 -35.16
CA HIS A 7 -15.04 -10.09 -34.97
C HIS A 7 -14.08 -10.68 -33.96
N LEU A 8 -14.56 -11.54 -33.05
CA LEU A 8 -13.68 -12.23 -32.11
C LEU A 8 -12.80 -13.27 -32.82
N ALA A 9 -13.07 -13.58 -34.10
CA ALA A 9 -12.19 -14.38 -34.94
C ALA A 9 -11.09 -13.56 -35.64
N ASP A 10 -11.07 -12.22 -35.56
CA ASP A 10 -10.08 -11.36 -36.22
C ASP A 10 -8.77 -11.28 -35.38
N PRO A 11 -7.65 -11.87 -35.85
CA PRO A 11 -6.38 -11.84 -35.13
C PRO A 11 -5.77 -10.43 -35.07
N GLY A 12 -6.02 -9.60 -36.09
CA GLY A 12 -5.56 -8.21 -36.13
C GLY A 12 -6.30 -7.33 -35.12
N LEU A 13 -7.61 -7.56 -34.90
CA LEU A 13 -8.34 -6.93 -33.81
C LEU A 13 -7.83 -7.39 -32.44
N PHE A 14 -7.61 -8.70 -32.28
CA PHE A 14 -7.06 -9.27 -31.05
C PHE A 14 -5.73 -8.62 -30.66
N TRP A 15 -4.74 -8.55 -31.56
CA TRP A 15 -3.43 -7.96 -31.23
C TRP A 15 -3.46 -6.45 -31.00
N ARG A 16 -4.36 -5.72 -31.66
CA ARG A 16 -4.62 -4.30 -31.37
C ARG A 16 -5.18 -4.14 -29.95
N ALA A 17 -6.15 -4.96 -29.57
CA ALA A 17 -6.74 -4.95 -28.23
C ALA A 17 -5.72 -5.33 -27.15
N VAL A 18 -4.94 -6.41 -27.35
CA VAL A 18 -3.84 -6.82 -26.47
C VAL A 18 -2.79 -5.71 -26.33
N SER A 19 -2.52 -4.98 -27.41
CA SER A 19 -1.54 -3.88 -27.38
C SER A 19 -2.04 -2.63 -26.67
N ALA A 20 -3.34 -2.33 -26.75
CA ALA A 20 -3.95 -1.14 -26.18
C ALA A 20 -4.40 -1.32 -24.73
N ALA A 21 -4.75 -2.54 -24.32
CA ALA A 21 -5.27 -2.81 -22.98
C ALA A 21 -4.23 -2.53 -21.88
N GLY A 22 -4.55 -1.62 -20.97
CA GLY A 22 -3.79 -1.38 -19.74
C GLY A 22 -3.90 -2.53 -18.74
N ALA A 23 -2.95 -2.63 -17.80
CA ALA A 23 -3.03 -3.59 -16.70
C ALA A 23 -3.66 -2.98 -15.44
N PRO A 24 -4.62 -3.67 -14.80
CA PRO A 24 -5.22 -3.23 -13.55
C PRO A 24 -4.23 -3.41 -12.38
N VAL A 25 -4.37 -2.54 -11.38
CA VAL A 25 -3.57 -2.60 -10.15
C VAL A 25 -3.94 -3.83 -9.31
N ASP A 26 -5.20 -4.26 -9.36
CA ASP A 26 -5.69 -5.43 -8.64
C ASP A 26 -5.24 -6.77 -9.29
N ARG A 27 -4.95 -7.77 -8.46
CA ARG A 27 -4.50 -9.09 -8.93
C ARG A 27 -5.64 -9.89 -9.54
N GLU A 28 -6.83 -9.89 -8.96
CA GLU A 28 -7.98 -10.65 -9.48
C GLU A 28 -8.42 -10.13 -10.85
N ASP A 29 -8.45 -8.81 -11.03
CA ASP A 29 -8.77 -8.21 -12.33
C ASP A 29 -7.70 -8.51 -13.38
N TRP A 30 -6.43 -8.57 -12.99
CA TRP A 30 -5.36 -9.01 -13.90
C TRP A 30 -5.53 -10.48 -14.30
N LEU A 31 -5.88 -11.36 -13.36
CA LEU A 31 -6.17 -12.78 -13.66
C LEU A 31 -7.37 -12.92 -14.59
N ARG A 32 -8.41 -12.09 -14.43
CA ARG A 32 -9.58 -12.07 -15.33
C ARG A 32 -9.21 -11.64 -16.75
N LEU A 33 -8.32 -10.66 -16.90
CA LEU A 33 -7.84 -10.23 -18.21
C LEU A 33 -6.96 -11.28 -18.88
N CYS A 34 -6.08 -11.98 -18.13
CA CYS A 34 -5.33 -13.13 -18.65
C CYS A 34 -6.27 -14.23 -19.16
N SER A 35 -7.36 -14.52 -18.44
CA SER A 35 -8.40 -15.44 -18.91
C SER A 35 -9.13 -14.92 -20.16
N GLY A 36 -9.39 -13.61 -20.25
CA GLY A 36 -9.97 -12.98 -21.43
C GLY A 36 -9.07 -13.08 -22.67
N ILE A 37 -7.76 -12.86 -22.51
CA ILE A 37 -6.75 -13.04 -23.56
C ILE A 37 -6.69 -14.51 -23.98
N ALA A 38 -6.67 -15.45 -23.03
CA ALA A 38 -6.69 -16.88 -23.32
C ALA A 38 -7.94 -17.32 -24.10
N CYS A 39 -9.12 -16.83 -23.70
CA CYS A 39 -10.37 -17.12 -24.38
C CYS A 39 -10.37 -16.57 -25.81
N TRP A 40 -9.92 -15.32 -26.00
CA TRP A 40 -9.91 -14.71 -27.32
C TRP A 40 -8.86 -15.32 -28.24
N ALA A 41 -7.64 -15.59 -27.74
CA ALA A 41 -6.60 -16.28 -28.51
C ALA A 41 -7.09 -17.64 -29.03
N SER A 42 -7.87 -18.38 -28.20
CA SER A 42 -8.52 -19.62 -28.61
C SER A 42 -9.58 -19.44 -29.71
N LEU A 43 -10.25 -18.30 -29.78
CA LEU A 43 -11.28 -17.99 -30.78
C LEU A 43 -10.69 -17.54 -32.12
N CYS A 44 -9.56 -16.84 -32.11
CA CYS A 44 -8.89 -16.34 -33.33
C CYS A 44 -7.70 -17.19 -33.79
N GLY A 45 -7.38 -18.28 -33.08
CA GLY A 45 -6.31 -19.22 -33.45
C GLY A 45 -4.88 -18.73 -33.14
N GLU A 46 -4.74 -17.79 -32.21
CA GLU A 46 -3.45 -17.19 -31.81
C GLU A 46 -2.79 -17.89 -30.62
N ASP A 47 -1.47 -17.70 -30.45
CA ASP A 47 -0.75 -18.25 -29.30
C ASP A 47 -1.09 -17.45 -28.03
N GLY A 48 -2.07 -17.96 -27.27
CA GLY A 48 -2.51 -17.35 -26.03
C GLY A 48 -1.43 -17.29 -24.95
N LEU A 49 -0.43 -18.19 -24.95
CA LEU A 49 0.67 -18.10 -23.99
C LEU A 49 1.57 -16.92 -24.33
N ALA A 50 1.96 -16.80 -25.60
CA ALA A 50 2.78 -15.70 -26.07
C ALA A 50 2.08 -14.34 -25.91
N ALA A 51 0.76 -14.28 -26.16
CA ALA A 51 -0.02 -13.06 -25.97
C ALA A 51 -0.11 -12.62 -24.50
N ILE A 52 -0.36 -13.55 -23.58
CA ILE A 52 -0.38 -13.26 -22.13
C ILE A 52 1.01 -12.83 -21.66
N GLU A 53 2.07 -13.47 -22.14
CA GLU A 53 3.45 -13.12 -21.79
C GLU A 53 3.83 -11.73 -22.31
N ALA A 54 3.55 -11.44 -23.58
CA ALA A 54 3.83 -10.14 -24.20
C ALA A 54 3.07 -9.00 -23.51
N TRP A 55 1.79 -9.22 -23.20
CA TRP A 55 0.97 -8.26 -22.47
C TRP A 55 1.43 -8.07 -21.03
N SER A 56 1.70 -9.15 -20.30
CA SER A 56 2.14 -9.10 -18.91
C SER A 56 3.53 -8.49 -18.75
N ALA A 57 4.45 -8.77 -19.68
CA ALA A 57 5.79 -8.19 -19.68
C ALA A 57 5.76 -6.67 -19.88
N ARG A 58 4.91 -6.17 -20.79
CA ARG A 58 4.73 -4.73 -21.04
C ARG A 58 4.26 -3.96 -19.81
N HIS A 59 3.55 -4.63 -18.91
CA HIS A 59 2.98 -4.05 -17.70
C HIS A 59 3.69 -4.47 -16.41
N ASN A 60 4.94 -4.92 -16.49
CA ASN A 60 5.77 -5.34 -15.35
C ASN A 60 5.14 -6.42 -14.45
N ARG A 61 4.29 -7.29 -15.02
CA ARG A 61 3.63 -8.40 -14.31
C ARG A 61 4.08 -9.80 -14.77
N GLY A 62 5.02 -9.85 -15.72
CA GLY A 62 5.58 -11.09 -16.29
C GLY A 62 6.98 -11.41 -15.76
N GLU A 63 7.07 -12.41 -14.88
CA GLU A 63 8.34 -13.08 -14.56
C GLU A 63 8.31 -14.51 -15.09
N ALA A 64 9.47 -15.06 -15.49
CA ALA A 64 9.57 -16.45 -15.99
C ALA A 64 8.95 -17.49 -15.02
N LYS A 65 8.96 -17.20 -13.71
CA LYS A 65 8.35 -18.03 -12.66
C LYS A 65 6.82 -18.15 -12.74
N HIS A 66 6.13 -17.25 -13.45
CA HIS A 66 4.66 -17.26 -13.60
C HIS A 66 4.17 -18.02 -14.84
N ARG A 67 5.07 -18.55 -15.67
CA ARG A 67 4.73 -19.30 -16.90
C ARG A 67 3.85 -20.52 -16.65
N SER A 68 4.03 -21.19 -15.50
CA SER A 68 3.17 -22.30 -15.06
C SER A 68 1.74 -21.85 -14.75
N GLN A 69 1.58 -20.64 -14.22
CA GLN A 69 0.28 -20.02 -13.95
C GLN A 69 -0.43 -19.60 -15.24
N TYR A 70 0.29 -19.04 -16.22
CA TYR A 70 -0.28 -18.68 -17.52
C TYR A 70 -0.87 -19.88 -18.26
N ARG A 71 -0.17 -21.01 -18.21
CA ARG A 71 -0.65 -22.29 -18.76
C ARG A 71 -1.96 -22.78 -18.13
N ASN A 72 -2.30 -22.34 -16.91
CA ASN A 72 -3.56 -22.71 -16.29
C ASN A 72 -4.76 -21.93 -16.87
N PHE A 73 -4.57 -20.69 -17.34
CA PHE A 73 -5.65 -19.95 -18.03
C PHE A 73 -6.02 -20.60 -19.37
N LEU A 74 -5.02 -21.12 -20.08
CA LEU A 74 -5.20 -21.81 -21.37
C LEU A 74 -5.99 -23.12 -21.24
N LYS A 75 -6.10 -23.70 -20.03
CA LYS A 75 -6.93 -24.89 -19.80
C LYS A 75 -8.43 -24.59 -19.82
N LEU A 76 -8.83 -23.31 -19.74
CA LEU A 76 -10.21 -22.82 -19.77
C LEU A 76 -11.18 -23.56 -18.82
N LYS A 77 -10.67 -24.20 -17.76
CA LYS A 77 -11.47 -25.00 -16.83
C LYS A 77 -12.45 -24.10 -16.07
N GLY A 78 -13.75 -24.37 -16.25
CA GLY A 78 -14.83 -23.60 -15.61
C GLY A 78 -15.29 -22.37 -16.39
N VAL A 79 -14.74 -22.10 -17.58
CA VAL A 79 -15.24 -21.04 -18.47
C VAL A 79 -16.45 -21.56 -19.24
N THR A 80 -17.63 -20.99 -18.98
CA THR A 80 -18.89 -21.41 -19.60
C THR A 80 -19.24 -20.62 -20.86
N ASN A 81 -18.62 -19.44 -21.06
CA ASN A 81 -18.82 -18.60 -22.26
C ASN A 81 -17.52 -17.86 -22.65
N PRO A 82 -16.68 -18.48 -23.50
CA PRO A 82 -15.42 -17.87 -23.97
C PRO A 82 -15.63 -16.58 -24.77
N GLU A 83 -16.68 -16.48 -25.57
CA GLU A 83 -16.99 -15.30 -26.38
C GLU A 83 -17.33 -14.08 -25.50
N ALA A 84 -18.08 -14.27 -24.42
CA ALA A 84 -18.38 -13.19 -23.48
C ALA A 84 -17.12 -12.68 -22.74
N MET A 85 -16.18 -13.58 -22.43
CA MET A 85 -14.90 -13.21 -21.82
C MET A 85 -14.00 -12.45 -22.80
N ALA A 86 -13.92 -12.91 -24.05
CA ALA A 86 -13.19 -12.23 -25.12
C ALA A 86 -13.81 -10.84 -25.43
N GLN A 87 -15.13 -10.74 -25.50
CA GLN A 87 -15.84 -9.48 -25.69
C GLN A 87 -15.61 -8.50 -24.52
N SER A 88 -15.56 -9.01 -23.29
CA SER A 88 -15.25 -8.19 -22.11
C SER A 88 -13.82 -7.62 -22.18
N PHE A 89 -12.86 -8.41 -22.67
CA PHE A 89 -11.50 -7.94 -22.89
C PHE A 89 -11.42 -6.87 -23.99
N LEU A 90 -12.13 -7.06 -25.12
CA LEU A 90 -12.23 -6.07 -26.20
C LEU A 90 -12.77 -4.73 -25.67
N ASN A 91 -13.87 -4.76 -24.91
CA ASN A 91 -14.48 -3.55 -24.36
C ASN A 91 -13.51 -2.80 -23.42
N LEU A 92 -12.72 -3.52 -22.62
CA LEU A 92 -11.73 -2.94 -21.72
C LEU A 92 -10.50 -2.38 -22.43
N SER A 93 -10.16 -2.91 -23.61
CA SER A 93 -9.04 -2.41 -24.42
C SER A 93 -9.31 -1.02 -25.02
N GLY A 94 -10.58 -0.60 -25.12
CA GLY A 94 -10.98 0.63 -25.79
C GLY A 94 -10.80 0.62 -27.31
N VAL A 95 -10.40 -0.52 -27.90
CA VAL A 95 -10.29 -0.68 -29.35
C VAL A 95 -11.67 -0.92 -29.95
N GLU A 96 -12.05 -0.11 -30.93
CA GLU A 96 -13.32 -0.27 -31.63
C GLU A 96 -13.19 -1.30 -32.77
N TRP A 97 -14.12 -2.26 -32.81
CA TRP A 97 -14.32 -3.08 -34.00
C TRP A 97 -15.21 -2.35 -35.00
N ARG A 98 -14.65 -2.03 -36.18
CA ARG A 98 -15.40 -1.41 -37.27
C ARG A 98 -15.96 -2.48 -38.19
N THR A 99 -17.25 -2.79 -38.04
CA THR A 99 -18.03 -3.36 -39.15
C THR A 99 -18.08 -2.31 -40.26
N GLY A 100 -17.89 -2.71 -41.52
CA GLY A 100 -17.93 -1.82 -42.68
C GLY A 100 -19.30 -1.17 -42.96
N ARG A 101 -19.97 -0.59 -41.97
CA ARG A 101 -21.04 0.38 -42.16
C ARG A 101 -20.43 1.75 -42.41
N ALA A 102 -21.07 2.49 -43.32
CA ALA A 102 -20.75 3.88 -43.68
C ALA A 102 -20.39 4.72 -42.44
N PRO A 103 -19.49 5.71 -42.57
CA PRO A 103 -19.04 6.50 -41.42
C PRO A 103 -20.25 6.99 -40.65
N ALA A 104 -20.32 6.62 -39.37
CA ALA A 104 -21.22 7.29 -38.44
C ALA A 104 -20.96 8.79 -38.61
N LEU A 105 -22.04 9.56 -38.82
CA LEU A 105 -21.99 11.02 -38.76
C LEU A 105 -21.01 11.40 -37.66
N ALA A 106 -19.97 12.17 -38.03
CA ALA A 106 -18.97 12.64 -37.08
C ALA A 106 -19.69 13.04 -35.79
N GLU A 107 -19.34 12.40 -34.67
CA GLU A 107 -19.88 12.75 -33.35
C GLU A 107 -19.79 14.27 -33.26
N SER A 108 -20.94 14.94 -33.18
CA SER A 108 -20.93 16.39 -33.19
C SER A 108 -20.11 16.87 -31.98
N ASP A 109 -19.41 18.00 -32.09
CA ASP A 109 -18.65 18.52 -30.95
C ASP A 109 -19.56 18.67 -29.71
N ALA A 110 -20.85 18.92 -29.91
CA ALA A 110 -21.88 18.94 -28.88
C ALA A 110 -22.11 17.57 -28.21
N ASP A 111 -22.15 16.47 -28.97
CA ASP A 111 -22.30 15.12 -28.42
C ASP A 111 -21.06 14.69 -27.63
N ARG A 112 -19.87 15.05 -28.14
CA ARG A 112 -18.58 14.82 -27.46
C ARG A 112 -18.50 15.61 -26.16
N GLU A 113 -18.89 16.89 -26.18
CA GLU A 113 -18.91 17.75 -25.00
C GLU A 113 -19.94 17.26 -23.97
N ALA A 114 -21.13 16.83 -24.42
CA ALA A 114 -22.15 16.24 -23.55
C ALA A 114 -21.69 14.91 -22.92
N ARG A 115 -20.93 14.10 -23.65
CA ARG A 115 -20.33 12.86 -23.14
C ARG A 115 -19.25 13.14 -22.10
N LEU A 116 -18.32 14.06 -22.39
CA LEU A 116 -17.28 14.48 -21.46
C LEU A 116 -17.88 15.08 -20.18
N THR A 117 -18.90 15.91 -20.30
CA THR A 117 -19.62 16.50 -19.17
C THR A 117 -20.32 15.43 -18.32
N ARG A 118 -20.97 14.45 -18.96
CA ARG A 118 -21.56 13.30 -18.24
C ARG A 118 -20.49 12.47 -17.51
N SER A 119 -19.32 12.23 -18.13
CA SER A 119 -18.20 11.52 -17.49
C SER A 119 -17.69 12.28 -16.27
N LYS A 120 -17.40 13.59 -16.42
CA LYS A 120 -16.96 14.46 -15.31
C LYS A 120 -17.98 14.50 -14.18
N ASN A 121 -19.27 14.59 -14.50
CA ASN A 121 -20.33 14.57 -13.49
C ASN A 121 -20.47 13.20 -12.80
N ALA A 122 -20.29 12.10 -13.53
CA ALA A 122 -20.29 10.75 -12.95
C ALA A 122 -19.08 10.54 -12.02
N GLU A 123 -17.89 10.98 -12.43
CA GLU A 123 -16.67 10.96 -11.62
C GLU A 123 -16.84 11.82 -10.36
N ALA A 124 -17.38 13.04 -10.49
CA ALA A 124 -17.65 13.92 -9.36
C ALA A 124 -18.64 13.28 -8.37
N LYS A 125 -19.73 12.68 -8.86
CA LYS A 125 -20.69 11.93 -8.03
C LYS A 125 -20.03 10.75 -7.32
N ALA A 126 -19.22 9.96 -8.03
CA ALA A 126 -18.49 8.84 -7.46
C ALA A 126 -17.49 9.30 -6.38
N ALA A 127 -16.82 10.44 -6.60
CA ALA A 127 -15.92 11.05 -5.62
C ALA A 127 -16.67 11.49 -4.36
N ILE A 128 -17.83 12.15 -4.50
CA ILE A 128 -18.69 12.54 -3.38
C ILE A 128 -19.15 11.31 -2.59
N GLU A 129 -19.61 10.25 -3.25
CA GLU A 129 -20.04 9.03 -2.58
C GLU A 129 -18.88 8.34 -1.84
N ARG A 130 -17.69 8.31 -2.46
CA ARG A 130 -16.47 7.80 -1.83
C ARG A 130 -16.08 8.64 -0.60
N ASN A 131 -16.24 9.96 -0.65
CA ASN A 131 -16.03 10.87 0.49
C ASN A 131 -16.99 10.56 1.63
N ARG A 132 -18.28 10.49 1.34
CA ARG A 132 -19.29 10.15 2.36
C ARG A 132 -19.05 8.80 3.03
N LYS A 133 -18.65 7.77 2.27
CA LYS A 133 -18.26 6.46 2.82
C LYS A 133 -17.02 6.56 3.72
N GLY A 134 -16.02 7.34 3.31
CA GLY A 134 -14.83 7.64 4.12
C GLY A 134 -15.19 8.29 5.46
N ASP A 135 -16.01 9.35 5.43
CA ASP A 135 -16.43 10.06 6.65
C ASP A 135 -17.18 9.14 7.62
N THR A 136 -18.02 8.25 7.08
CA THR A 136 -18.75 7.26 7.88
C THR A 136 -17.77 6.28 8.55
N ALA A 137 -16.76 5.84 7.83
CA ALA A 137 -15.74 4.94 8.36
C ALA A 137 -14.82 5.64 9.39
N ALA A 138 -14.46 6.91 9.17
CA ALA A 138 -13.71 7.70 10.15
C ALA A 138 -14.50 7.89 11.45
N ARG A 139 -15.80 8.20 11.36
CA ARG A 139 -16.69 8.26 12.54
C ARG A 139 -16.78 6.92 13.27
N ALA A 140 -16.84 5.82 12.54
CA ALA A 140 -16.82 4.48 13.12
C ALA A 140 -15.49 4.17 13.83
N ALA A 141 -14.36 4.57 13.26
CA ALA A 141 -13.03 4.44 13.88
C ALA A 141 -12.95 5.25 15.19
N ILE A 142 -13.41 6.50 15.20
CA ILE A 142 -13.48 7.33 16.41
C ILE A 142 -14.35 6.67 17.48
N LYS A 143 -15.50 6.10 17.11
CA LYS A 143 -16.37 5.38 18.04
C LYS A 143 -15.70 4.12 18.61
N LEU A 144 -14.97 3.38 17.79
CA LEU A 144 -14.22 2.20 18.24
C LEU A 144 -13.12 2.59 19.24
N LEU A 145 -12.37 3.67 18.96
CA LEU A 145 -11.36 4.20 19.88
C LEU A 145 -11.98 4.67 21.20
N ALA A 146 -13.08 5.41 21.14
CA ALA A 146 -13.76 5.92 22.34
C ALA A 146 -14.29 4.79 23.26
N ASN A 147 -14.67 3.66 22.68
CA ASN A 147 -15.15 2.48 23.40
C ASN A 147 -14.02 1.49 23.76
N GLY A 148 -12.81 1.72 23.26
CA GLY A 148 -11.66 0.88 23.56
C GLY A 148 -11.10 1.14 24.96
N ILE A 149 -10.47 0.13 25.54
CA ILE A 149 -9.72 0.25 26.80
C ILE A 149 -8.25 0.55 26.51
N ALA A 150 -7.42 0.67 27.55
CA ALA A 150 -6.00 0.97 27.41
C ALA A 150 -5.28 -0.05 26.50
N GLY A 151 -4.45 0.41 25.56
CA GLY A 151 -3.85 -0.43 24.52
C GLY A 151 -2.87 -1.50 25.03
N ASP A 152 -2.37 -1.34 26.24
CA ASP A 152 -1.49 -2.29 26.93
C ASP A 152 -2.19 -3.62 27.25
N GLU A 153 -3.52 -3.62 27.29
CA GLU A 153 -4.34 -4.82 27.43
C GLU A 153 -4.45 -5.64 26.12
N SER A 154 -3.86 -5.20 25.01
CA SER A 154 -3.85 -5.98 23.77
C SER A 154 -2.86 -7.15 23.80
N LEU A 155 -3.28 -8.32 23.30
CA LEU A 155 -2.40 -9.50 23.18
C LEU A 155 -1.15 -9.23 22.35
N TYR A 156 -1.27 -8.36 21.34
CA TYR A 156 -0.15 -7.91 20.52
C TYR A 156 0.90 -7.18 21.35
N TRP A 157 0.47 -6.16 22.10
CA TRP A 157 1.39 -5.33 22.85
C TRP A 157 1.99 -6.09 24.04
N GLN A 158 1.19 -6.89 24.73
CA GLN A 158 1.69 -7.77 25.81
C GLN A 158 2.82 -8.69 25.33
N LYS A 159 2.73 -9.24 24.12
CA LYS A 159 3.83 -10.03 23.53
C LYS A 159 5.06 -9.18 23.23
N LYS A 160 4.88 -7.96 22.70
CA LYS A 160 6.00 -7.04 22.46
C LYS A 160 6.67 -6.63 23.78
N VAL A 161 5.91 -6.34 24.82
CA VAL A 161 6.43 -6.09 26.18
C VAL A 161 7.19 -7.29 26.73
N ALA A 162 6.65 -8.50 26.61
CA ALA A 162 7.31 -9.72 27.09
C ALA A 162 8.65 -9.96 26.37
N LEU A 163 8.71 -9.73 25.06
CA LEU A 163 9.96 -9.80 24.28
C LEU A 163 10.97 -8.76 24.78
N ALA A 164 10.55 -7.51 24.94
CA ALA A 164 11.43 -6.46 25.43
C ALA A 164 11.98 -6.75 26.82
N VAL A 165 11.14 -7.20 27.75
CA VAL A 165 11.56 -7.61 29.11
C VAL A 165 12.58 -8.75 29.04
N ALA A 166 12.37 -9.75 28.17
CA ALA A 166 13.33 -10.83 27.98
C ALA A 166 14.69 -10.34 27.44
N GLY A 167 14.69 -9.29 26.62
CA GLY A 167 15.90 -8.60 26.14
C GLY A 167 16.47 -7.56 27.12
N GLY A 168 15.94 -7.43 28.34
CA GLY A 168 16.40 -6.44 29.32
C GLY A 168 16.03 -4.99 28.98
N VAL A 169 15.06 -4.78 28.10
CA VAL A 169 14.59 -3.46 27.65
C VAL A 169 13.26 -3.11 28.30
N GLN A 170 13.17 -1.89 28.82
CA GLN A 170 11.91 -1.30 29.27
C GLN A 170 11.32 -0.43 28.16
N LEU A 171 10.22 -0.88 27.55
CA LEU A 171 9.49 -0.07 26.57
C LEU A 171 8.78 1.12 27.24
N PRO A 172 8.64 2.25 26.54
CA PRO A 172 7.79 3.34 27.01
C PRO A 172 6.32 2.90 27.09
N ALA A 173 5.56 3.55 27.96
CA ALA A 173 4.12 3.38 28.02
C ALA A 173 3.48 3.73 26.66
N LEU A 174 2.42 3.01 26.29
CA LEU A 174 1.68 3.33 25.08
C LEU A 174 1.02 4.71 25.19
N PRO A 175 0.96 5.47 24.09
CA PRO A 175 0.18 6.71 24.04
C PRO A 175 -1.30 6.45 24.35
N VAL A 176 -1.93 7.43 25.00
CA VAL A 176 -3.29 7.31 25.57
C VAL A 176 -4.39 7.09 24.53
N ASP A 177 -4.15 7.50 23.29
CA ASP A 177 -5.03 7.40 22.13
C ASP A 177 -4.91 6.04 21.42
N VAL A 178 -3.91 5.23 21.77
CA VAL A 178 -3.80 3.83 21.36
C VAL A 178 -4.63 2.98 22.31
N LYS A 179 -5.54 2.18 21.75
CA LYS A 179 -6.54 1.43 22.50
C LYS A 179 -6.46 -0.06 22.20
N THR A 180 -7.14 -0.87 23.00
CA THR A 180 -7.47 -2.25 22.63
C THR A 180 -8.98 -2.45 22.66
N GLY A 181 -9.44 -3.40 21.84
CA GLY A 181 -10.81 -3.89 21.89
C GLY A 181 -11.52 -3.87 20.55
N GLY A 182 -12.85 -3.67 20.61
CA GLY A 182 -13.74 -3.64 19.46
C GLY A 182 -14.09 -5.03 18.91
N LEU A 183 -15.28 -5.15 18.31
CA LEU A 183 -15.64 -6.22 17.39
C LEU A 183 -15.86 -5.57 16.04
N PHE A 184 -14.96 -5.79 15.09
CA PHE A 184 -15.09 -5.20 13.75
C PHE A 184 -14.80 -6.25 12.68
N ARG A 185 -15.43 -6.05 11.52
CA ARG A 185 -15.23 -6.91 10.36
C ARG A 185 -14.12 -6.35 9.48
N SER A 186 -13.12 -7.17 9.20
CA SER A 186 -12.06 -6.87 8.23
C SER A 186 -12.53 -7.17 6.79
N TYR A 187 -11.89 -6.54 5.80
CA TYR A 187 -12.24 -6.71 4.38
C TYR A 187 -11.60 -7.96 3.75
N SER A 188 -10.39 -8.32 4.17
CA SER A 188 -9.66 -9.50 3.69
C SER A 188 -8.72 -10.05 4.78
N PRO A 189 -8.90 -11.30 5.26
CA PRO A 189 -10.06 -12.15 5.01
C PRO A 189 -11.34 -11.51 5.58
N LYS A 190 -12.53 -11.87 5.10
CA LYS A 190 -13.81 -11.33 5.64
C LYS A 190 -14.15 -11.95 7.00
N ALA A 191 -13.40 -11.62 8.04
CA ALA A 191 -13.57 -12.14 9.40
C ALA A 191 -13.79 -11.03 10.42
N PHE A 192 -14.38 -11.41 11.56
CA PHE A 192 -14.49 -10.52 12.72
C PHE A 192 -13.22 -10.62 13.58
N TRP A 193 -12.79 -9.48 14.07
CA TRP A 193 -11.62 -9.33 14.93
C TRP A 193 -12.03 -8.69 16.26
N SER A 194 -11.44 -9.19 17.34
CA SER A 194 -11.51 -8.59 18.67
C SER A 194 -10.15 -8.53 19.35
N GLU A 195 -10.05 -7.83 20.49
CA GLU A 195 -8.80 -7.72 21.27
C GLU A 195 -7.58 -7.26 20.45
N SER A 196 -7.84 -6.50 19.38
CA SER A 196 -6.78 -5.96 18.52
C SER A 196 -6.21 -4.71 19.17
N LEU A 197 -4.91 -4.46 18.96
CA LEU A 197 -4.36 -3.14 19.21
C LEU A 197 -4.93 -2.18 18.15
N LEU A 198 -5.67 -1.18 18.59
CA LEU A 198 -6.33 -0.17 17.78
C LEU A 198 -5.45 1.08 17.74
N VAL A 199 -4.78 1.30 16.60
CA VAL A 199 -3.89 2.44 16.38
C VAL A 199 -4.61 3.47 15.50
N PRO A 200 -4.83 4.70 15.96
CA PRO A 200 -5.48 5.73 15.16
C PRO A 200 -4.64 6.07 13.91
N VAL A 201 -5.32 6.27 12.78
CA VAL A 201 -4.68 6.77 11.56
C VAL A 201 -4.98 8.26 11.47
N TYR A 202 -3.95 9.07 11.64
CA TYR A 202 -4.03 10.52 11.54
C TYR A 202 -3.76 11.00 10.12
N LYS A 203 -4.38 12.13 9.79
CA LYS A 203 -4.04 12.98 8.66
C LYS A 203 -3.87 14.41 9.12
N ILE A 204 -3.18 15.18 8.30
CA ILE A 204 -3.06 16.62 8.50
C ILE A 204 -4.13 17.30 7.63
N GLY A 205 -5.09 17.93 8.28
CA GLY A 205 -6.12 18.75 7.63
C GLY A 205 -5.69 20.22 7.59
N GLU A 206 -6.46 21.08 6.92
CA GLU A 206 -6.32 22.53 7.08
C GLU A 206 -6.90 22.93 8.45
N PRO A 207 -6.22 23.78 9.27
CA PRO A 207 -5.01 24.57 9.02
C PRO A 207 -3.70 23.94 9.60
N GLY A 208 -3.35 22.72 9.20
CA GLY A 208 -2.19 21.98 9.71
C GLY A 208 -2.49 21.11 10.95
N LEU A 209 -3.77 20.91 11.29
CA LEU A 209 -4.17 20.14 12.46
C LEU A 209 -4.27 18.65 12.17
N LEU A 210 -3.78 17.83 13.11
CA LEU A 210 -3.97 16.39 13.08
C LEU A 210 -5.43 16.04 13.39
N TYR A 211 -6.01 15.18 12.56
CA TYR A 211 -7.33 14.58 12.81
C TYR A 211 -7.31 13.09 12.49
N VAL A 212 -8.15 12.32 13.19
CA VAL A 212 -8.27 10.87 12.98
C VAL A 212 -9.16 10.61 11.76
N ASP A 213 -8.60 9.97 10.72
CA ASP A 213 -9.30 9.60 9.47
C ASP A 213 -9.53 8.08 9.36
N GLY A 214 -9.05 7.31 10.34
CA GLY A 214 -9.19 5.86 10.31
C GLY A 214 -8.51 5.16 11.47
N LEU A 215 -8.32 3.86 11.29
CA LEU A 215 -7.73 2.96 12.29
C LEU A 215 -6.93 1.86 11.60
N GLU A 216 -5.74 1.58 12.12
CA GLU A 216 -5.05 0.32 11.88
C GLU A 216 -5.25 -0.57 13.10
N ALA A 217 -5.77 -1.78 12.86
CA ALA A 217 -5.91 -2.79 13.89
C ALA A 217 -4.82 -3.84 13.72
N ILE A 218 -4.07 -4.12 14.79
CA ILE A 218 -2.92 -5.01 14.76
C ILE A 218 -3.22 -6.23 15.64
N CYS A 219 -3.13 -7.43 15.07
CA CYS A 219 -3.16 -8.73 15.74
C CYS A 219 -4.23 -8.86 16.85
N GLY A 220 -5.42 -9.35 16.49
CA GLY A 220 -6.50 -9.67 17.43
C GLY A 220 -6.91 -11.15 17.43
N ARG A 221 -7.97 -11.48 18.18
CA ARG A 221 -8.65 -12.77 18.03
C ARG A 221 -9.53 -12.74 16.79
N CYS A 222 -9.27 -13.66 15.86
CA CYS A 222 -10.07 -13.84 14.66
C CYS A 222 -11.21 -14.82 14.91
N SER A 223 -12.41 -14.51 14.41
CA SER A 223 -13.57 -15.39 14.48
C SER A 223 -13.50 -16.60 13.54
N ALA A 224 -12.58 -16.63 12.58
CA ALA A 224 -12.39 -17.77 11.70
C ALA A 224 -11.45 -18.79 12.36
N GLU A 225 -11.99 -19.96 12.71
CA GLU A 225 -11.22 -21.06 13.31
C GLU A 225 -9.97 -21.40 12.47
N GLY A 226 -8.85 -21.66 13.15
CA GLY A 226 -7.56 -21.98 12.50
C GLY A 226 -6.74 -20.79 12.01
N SER A 227 -7.31 -19.58 11.91
CA SER A 227 -6.58 -18.38 11.49
C SER A 227 -5.76 -17.75 12.62
N ARG A 228 -4.68 -18.42 13.04
CA ARG A 228 -3.66 -17.85 13.93
C ARG A 228 -2.63 -17.03 13.15
N VAL A 229 -3.06 -16.01 12.40
CA VAL A 229 -2.09 -15.15 11.70
C VAL A 229 -1.69 -13.99 12.62
N MET A 230 -0.82 -14.32 13.58
CA MET A 230 -0.05 -13.32 14.32
C MET A 230 0.72 -12.45 13.32
N GLY A 231 0.71 -11.14 13.50
CA GLY A 231 1.40 -10.17 12.63
C GLY A 231 0.51 -9.47 11.60
N THR A 232 -0.75 -9.87 11.44
CA THR A 232 -1.57 -9.29 10.37
C THR A 232 -2.17 -7.94 10.78
N LYS A 233 -1.91 -6.93 9.95
CA LYS A 233 -2.49 -5.58 10.03
C LYS A 233 -3.80 -5.58 9.27
N PHE A 234 -4.88 -5.16 9.92
CA PHE A 234 -6.19 -5.05 9.31
C PHE A 234 -6.74 -3.65 9.47
N THR A 235 -7.85 -3.43 8.79
CA THR A 235 -8.42 -2.10 8.68
C THR A 235 -9.92 -2.27 8.67
N PRO A 236 -10.66 -1.56 9.54
CA PRO A 236 -12.09 -1.50 9.43
C PRO A 236 -12.48 -1.08 8.01
N ALA A 237 -13.43 -1.81 7.43
CA ALA A 237 -13.84 -1.62 6.04
C ALA A 237 -14.24 -0.16 5.78
N GLY A 238 -13.70 0.43 4.71
CA GLY A 238 -14.06 1.78 4.25
C GLY A 238 -13.19 2.93 4.79
N THR A 239 -12.26 2.68 5.71
CA THR A 239 -11.29 3.71 6.14
C THR A 239 -10.22 3.96 5.07
N ARG A 240 -9.66 5.17 5.06
CA ARG A 240 -8.66 5.61 4.07
C ARG A 240 -7.27 5.58 4.69
N LYS A 241 -6.39 4.71 4.18
CA LYS A 241 -4.98 4.67 4.61
C LYS A 241 -4.06 5.58 3.81
N ALA A 242 -4.40 5.88 2.56
CA ALA A 242 -3.56 6.71 1.70
C ALA A 242 -3.31 8.08 2.36
N GLY A 243 -2.02 8.41 2.53
CA GLY A 243 -1.54 9.63 3.19
C GLY A 243 -1.76 9.68 4.71
N GLY A 244 -2.26 8.61 5.33
CA GLY A 244 -2.46 8.51 6.76
C GLY A 244 -1.27 7.88 7.48
N PHE A 245 -1.03 8.27 8.72
CA PHE A 245 0.09 7.82 9.54
C PHE A 245 -0.24 7.88 11.02
N TYR A 246 0.60 7.27 11.86
CA TYR A 246 0.57 7.51 13.30
C TYR A 246 1.78 8.34 13.73
N PRO A 247 1.57 9.58 14.22
CA PRO A 247 2.64 10.39 14.78
C PRO A 247 2.97 9.95 16.21
N MET A 248 4.24 9.71 16.51
CA MET A 248 4.68 9.48 17.88
C MET A 248 4.55 10.77 18.72
N PRO A 249 4.46 10.68 20.07
CA PRO A 249 4.34 11.84 20.94
C PRO A 249 5.39 12.93 20.63
N GLY A 250 4.94 14.18 20.57
CA GLY A 250 5.80 15.32 20.27
C GLY A 250 6.11 15.52 18.77
N PHE A 251 5.60 14.69 17.86
CA PHE A 251 5.82 14.78 16.40
C PHE A 251 5.70 16.21 15.85
N MET A 252 4.53 16.84 16.01
CA MET A 252 4.28 18.21 15.50
C MET A 252 5.26 19.20 16.13
N LYS A 253 5.42 19.14 17.46
CA LYS A 253 6.33 20.01 18.20
C LYS A 253 7.76 19.91 17.67
N VAL A 254 8.27 18.70 17.45
CA VAL A 254 9.64 18.51 16.94
C VAL A 254 9.78 19.12 15.55
N LEU A 255 8.78 18.96 14.67
CA LEU A 255 8.80 19.56 13.33
C LEU A 255 8.64 21.08 13.35
N ASP A 256 7.72 21.63 14.14
CA ASP A 256 7.45 23.06 14.26
C ASP A 256 8.61 23.82 14.91
N THR A 257 9.24 23.22 15.91
CA THR A 257 10.32 23.86 16.66
C THR A 257 11.69 23.53 16.11
N SER A 258 11.82 22.86 14.96
CA SER A 258 13.13 22.54 14.38
C SER A 258 13.67 23.75 13.61
N PRO A 259 14.55 24.59 14.21
CA PRO A 259 15.19 25.70 13.53
C PRO A 259 16.52 25.22 12.91
N HIS A 260 16.79 23.91 12.99
CA HIS A 260 18.04 23.22 12.65
C HIS A 260 17.77 22.17 11.57
N ALA A 261 17.14 22.63 10.50
CA ALA A 261 16.71 21.85 9.34
C ALA A 261 17.76 20.97 8.63
N PRO A 262 19.09 21.00 8.91
CA PRO A 262 19.97 19.96 8.38
C PRO A 262 20.28 18.77 9.34
N TYR A 263 19.82 18.74 10.60
CA TYR A 263 20.31 17.72 11.55
C TYR A 263 19.30 16.81 12.24
N SER A 264 18.02 17.20 12.38
CA SER A 264 17.01 16.32 12.96
C SER A 264 16.09 15.76 11.87
N PRO A 265 16.28 14.51 11.43
CA PRO A 265 15.47 13.92 10.38
C PRO A 265 14.05 13.65 10.86
N LEU A 266 13.13 13.46 9.93
CA LEU A 266 11.87 12.78 10.14
C LEU A 266 12.06 11.29 9.83
N PHE A 267 11.79 10.43 10.79
CA PHE A 267 11.73 8.98 10.57
C PHE A 267 10.33 8.56 10.17
N VAL A 268 10.24 7.91 9.01
CA VAL A 268 9.01 7.27 8.53
C VAL A 268 9.28 5.77 8.46
N CYS A 269 8.56 4.97 9.27
CA CYS A 269 8.71 3.51 9.32
C CYS A 269 7.38 2.79 9.03
N GLU A 270 7.40 1.50 8.72
CA GLU A 270 6.16 0.75 8.38
C GLU A 270 5.35 0.28 9.61
N GLY A 271 6.05 -0.01 10.70
CA GLY A 271 5.51 -0.67 11.88
C GLY A 271 5.26 0.26 13.05
N PHE A 272 4.14 0.06 13.76
CA PHE A 272 3.88 0.77 15.01
C PHE A 272 4.93 0.44 16.09
N ALA A 273 5.32 -0.84 16.23
CA ALA A 273 6.37 -1.23 17.18
C ALA A 273 7.73 -0.60 16.83
N THR A 274 8.08 -0.58 15.53
CA THR A 274 9.25 0.12 14.99
C THR A 274 9.21 1.61 15.33
N ALA A 275 8.06 2.28 15.18
CA ALA A 275 7.91 3.69 15.53
C ALA A 275 8.13 3.94 17.03
N VAL A 276 7.60 3.07 17.90
CA VAL A 276 7.84 3.14 19.35
C VAL A 276 9.33 2.97 19.66
N ALA A 277 9.98 1.98 19.05
CA ALA A 277 11.41 1.73 19.24
C ALA A 277 12.27 2.92 18.80
N LEU A 278 12.01 3.48 17.61
CA LEU A 278 12.71 4.65 17.09
C LEU A 278 12.49 5.90 17.95
N HIS A 279 11.26 6.11 18.43
CA HIS A 279 10.94 7.21 19.33
C HIS A 279 11.68 7.07 20.68
N HIS A 280 11.75 5.85 21.21
CA HIS A 280 12.50 5.51 22.43
C HIS A 280 14.01 5.73 22.24
N LEU A 281 14.59 5.16 21.18
CA LEU A 281 16.02 5.26 20.87
C LEU A 281 16.47 6.71 20.63
N SER A 282 15.61 7.51 19.98
CA SER A 282 15.84 8.94 19.76
C SER A 282 15.52 9.83 20.97
N ARG A 283 14.96 9.26 22.05
CA ARG A 283 14.52 9.98 23.26
C ARG A 283 13.55 11.14 22.94
N GLY A 284 12.69 10.95 21.93
CA GLY A 284 11.74 11.95 21.47
C GLY A 284 12.34 13.22 20.84
N LYS A 285 13.64 13.20 20.48
CA LYS A 285 14.32 14.34 19.84
C LYS A 285 14.13 14.39 18.32
N VAL A 286 13.62 13.30 17.76
CA VAL A 286 13.40 13.09 16.32
C VAL A 286 11.90 12.90 16.11
N ALA A 287 11.36 13.51 15.06
CA ALA A 287 9.99 13.26 14.66
C ALA A 287 9.92 11.84 14.08
N VAL A 288 9.00 11.02 14.59
CA VAL A 288 8.81 9.64 14.15
C VAL A 288 7.35 9.42 13.83
N CYS A 289 7.05 8.81 12.69
CA CYS A 289 5.72 8.32 12.39
C CYS A 289 5.74 6.93 11.76
N ALA A 290 4.67 6.17 12.03
CA ALA A 290 4.39 4.92 11.32
C ALA A 290 3.53 5.22 10.09
N ALA A 291 4.06 4.97 8.88
CA ALA A 291 3.30 4.97 7.64
C ALA A 291 2.61 3.61 7.50
N PHE A 292 1.28 3.62 7.54
CA PHE A 292 0.51 2.38 7.51
C PHE A 292 0.29 1.89 6.07
N SER A 293 0.62 0.61 5.81
CA SER A 293 0.58 -0.10 4.51
C SER A 293 1.87 -0.02 3.69
N ILE A 294 2.22 -1.12 3.01
CA ILE A 294 3.43 -1.34 2.17
C ILE A 294 3.56 -0.32 1.01
N ALA A 295 2.47 0.33 0.61
CA ALA A 295 2.48 1.42 -0.38
C ALA A 295 2.56 2.84 0.25
N GLY A 296 2.79 2.93 1.56
CA GLY A 296 2.44 4.09 2.39
C GLY A 296 3.47 5.21 2.45
N PHE A 297 4.77 4.93 2.26
CA PHE A 297 5.82 5.94 2.41
C PHE A 297 5.59 7.17 1.56
N GLY A 298 5.35 7.00 0.25
CA GLY A 298 5.20 8.14 -0.67
C GLY A 298 4.03 9.04 -0.29
N SER A 299 2.85 8.45 -0.10
CA SER A 299 1.66 9.22 0.27
C SER A 299 1.76 9.87 1.65
N CYS A 300 2.41 9.21 2.63
CA CYS A 300 2.67 9.78 3.95
C CYS A 300 3.62 10.96 3.87
N VAL A 301 4.75 10.80 3.18
CA VAL A 301 5.75 11.86 2.99
C VAL A 301 5.16 13.04 2.23
N GLU A 302 4.34 12.79 1.20
CA GLU A 302 3.62 13.84 0.48
C GLU A 302 2.72 14.65 1.44
N SER A 303 1.92 13.98 2.28
CA SER A 303 1.07 14.65 3.28
C SER A 303 1.89 15.52 4.24
N VAL A 304 3.04 15.03 4.71
CA VAL A 304 3.90 15.77 5.66
C VAL A 304 4.57 16.97 4.98
N ARG A 305 5.10 16.79 3.77
CA ARG A 305 5.79 17.84 3.01
C ARG A 305 4.90 19.00 2.59
N ARG A 306 3.57 18.83 2.61
CA ARG A 306 2.63 19.96 2.42
C ARG A 306 2.74 21.01 3.51
N ILE A 307 3.17 20.61 4.72
CA ILE A 307 3.32 21.51 5.87
C ILE A 307 4.78 21.84 6.14
N TRP A 308 5.68 20.84 6.07
CA TRP A 308 7.12 21.02 6.22
C TRP A 308 7.84 20.58 4.94
N PRO A 309 7.88 21.42 3.89
CA PRO A 309 8.45 21.05 2.59
C PRO A 309 9.94 20.69 2.65
N ASP A 310 10.68 21.35 3.54
CA ASP A 310 12.15 21.21 3.66
C ASP A 310 12.59 20.15 4.69
N VAL A 311 11.67 19.34 5.22
CA VAL A 311 12.02 18.32 6.21
C VAL A 311 12.91 17.24 5.60
N GLU A 312 14.02 16.93 6.27
CA GLU A 312 14.87 15.78 5.91
C GLU A 312 14.10 14.48 6.20
N VAL A 313 13.73 13.74 5.16
CA VAL A 313 13.00 12.48 5.29
C VAL A 313 13.97 11.31 5.30
N MET A 314 13.87 10.47 6.33
CA MET A 314 14.56 9.18 6.38
C MET A 314 13.52 8.05 6.44
N LEU A 315 13.51 7.24 5.39
CA LEU A 315 12.71 6.02 5.32
C LEU A 315 13.41 4.96 6.17
N VAL A 316 12.67 4.32 7.06
CA VAL A 316 13.18 3.29 7.96
C VAL A 316 12.41 1.98 7.70
N PRO A 317 12.75 1.27 6.61
CA PRO A 317 12.11 0.02 6.23
C PRO A 317 12.59 -1.14 7.08
N ASP A 318 11.82 -2.23 7.06
CA ASP A 318 12.28 -3.53 7.56
C ASP A 318 13.34 -4.11 6.60
N ALA A 319 14.22 -4.98 7.10
CA ALA A 319 15.21 -5.66 6.26
C ALA A 319 14.52 -6.56 5.21
N GLY A 320 15.08 -6.61 3.99
CA GLY A 320 14.57 -7.43 2.89
C GLY A 320 13.81 -6.64 1.83
N GLU A 321 12.60 -7.09 1.46
CA GLU A 321 11.83 -6.50 0.35
C GLU A 321 11.39 -5.05 0.64
N ALA A 322 11.01 -4.75 1.88
CA ALA A 322 10.66 -3.40 2.32
C ALA A 322 11.80 -2.41 2.06
N TYR A 323 13.04 -2.81 2.39
CA TYR A 323 14.24 -2.03 2.07
C TYR A 323 14.40 -1.80 0.58
N ARG A 324 14.27 -2.83 -0.27
CA ARG A 324 14.37 -2.68 -1.73
C ARG A 324 13.33 -1.70 -2.28
N LEU A 325 12.10 -1.73 -1.75
CA LEU A 325 11.04 -0.81 -2.15
C LEU A 325 11.30 0.62 -1.69
N ALA A 326 11.77 0.83 -0.46
CA ALA A 326 12.15 2.13 0.05
C ALA A 326 13.35 2.73 -0.71
N HIS A 327 14.36 1.91 -1.02
CA HIS A 327 15.52 2.29 -1.83
C HIS A 327 15.10 2.74 -3.23
N LYS A 328 14.28 1.94 -3.92
CA LYS A 328 13.68 2.32 -5.20
C LYS A 328 12.89 3.62 -5.10
N ALA A 329 12.12 3.82 -4.02
CA ALA A 329 11.33 5.04 -3.85
C ALA A 329 12.19 6.29 -3.67
N ALA A 330 13.30 6.18 -2.95
CA ALA A 330 14.23 7.29 -2.67
C ALA A 330 15.17 7.61 -3.85
N PHE A 331 15.64 6.60 -4.58
CA PHE A 331 16.73 6.73 -5.56
C PHE A 331 16.36 6.35 -7.00
N GLY A 332 15.19 5.72 -7.23
CA GLY A 332 14.85 5.13 -8.52
C GLY A 332 15.58 3.81 -8.79
N ASN A 333 15.47 3.28 -10.00
CA ASN A 333 16.27 2.15 -10.51
C ASN A 333 16.33 2.16 -12.04
N ASP A 334 17.03 1.22 -12.67
CA ASP A 334 17.21 1.16 -14.13
C ASP A 334 15.90 1.15 -14.94
N ARG A 335 14.80 0.64 -14.37
CA ARG A 335 13.49 0.58 -15.03
C ARG A 335 12.63 1.81 -14.74
N GLU A 336 12.81 2.40 -13.57
CA GLU A 336 12.07 3.58 -13.07
C GLU A 336 13.10 4.54 -12.45
N PRO A 337 13.84 5.31 -13.28
CA PRO A 337 14.99 6.08 -12.82
C PRO A 337 14.59 7.33 -12.01
N VAL A 338 13.32 7.71 -12.06
CA VAL A 338 12.80 8.87 -11.32
C VAL A 338 12.32 8.40 -9.94
N PRO A 339 12.90 8.91 -8.84
CA PRO A 339 12.46 8.56 -7.50
C PRO A 339 11.05 9.10 -7.23
N THR A 340 10.24 8.32 -6.52
CA THR A 340 8.88 8.72 -6.12
C THR A 340 8.87 9.55 -4.83
N ILE A 341 9.95 9.50 -4.05
CA ILE A 341 10.17 10.29 -2.83
C ILE A 341 11.53 11.00 -2.95
N PRO A 342 11.64 12.00 -3.84
CA PRO A 342 12.92 12.67 -4.09
C PRO A 342 13.47 13.30 -2.80
N GLY A 343 14.79 13.22 -2.63
CA GLY A 343 15.53 13.79 -1.48
C GLY A 343 15.38 13.02 -0.17
N ALA A 344 14.71 11.86 -0.16
CA ALA A 344 14.71 10.98 1.01
C ALA A 344 16.03 10.19 1.10
N SER A 345 16.42 9.85 2.33
CA SER A 345 17.47 8.87 2.63
C SER A 345 16.83 7.57 3.13
N VAL A 346 17.53 6.45 3.00
CA VAL A 346 17.05 5.15 3.48
C VAL A 346 17.98 4.64 4.58
N VAL A 347 17.42 4.38 5.77
CA VAL A 347 18.15 3.79 6.89
C VAL A 347 18.27 2.30 6.63
N SER A 348 19.49 1.85 6.31
CA SER A 348 19.81 0.45 6.06
C SER A 348 20.54 -0.20 7.24
N PHE A 349 20.41 -1.51 7.35
CA PHE A 349 21.27 -2.35 8.19
C PHE A 349 22.57 -2.76 7.48
N ASP A 350 22.69 -2.49 6.17
CA ASP A 350 23.88 -2.80 5.38
C ASP A 350 25.11 -2.03 5.90
N GLY A 351 26.25 -2.70 5.98
CA GLY A 351 27.52 -2.08 6.38
C GLY A 351 27.64 -1.73 7.87
N LEU A 352 26.72 -2.19 8.72
CA LEU A 352 26.82 -2.04 10.17
C LEU A 352 27.83 -3.05 10.75
N ASP A 353 28.86 -2.54 11.41
CA ASP A 353 29.96 -3.35 11.94
C ASP A 353 29.49 -4.34 13.03
N GLY A 354 29.85 -5.61 12.85
CA GLY A 354 29.46 -6.71 13.72
C GLY A 354 27.94 -6.99 13.75
N PHE A 355 27.17 -6.52 12.76
CA PHE A 355 25.73 -6.71 12.70
C PHE A 355 25.33 -7.34 11.36
N THR A 356 24.65 -8.49 11.40
CA THR A 356 24.12 -9.16 10.20
C THR A 356 22.62 -9.25 10.31
N PRO A 357 21.86 -8.47 9.52
CA PRO A 357 20.41 -8.47 9.62
C PRO A 357 19.82 -9.79 9.10
N ARG A 358 18.90 -10.37 9.87
CA ARG A 358 18.02 -11.43 9.36
C ARG A 358 16.90 -10.82 8.52
N ASP A 359 16.29 -11.62 7.65
CA ASP A 359 15.16 -11.18 6.82
C ASP A 359 13.97 -10.72 7.70
N ASN A 360 13.31 -9.63 7.29
CA ASN A 360 12.24 -8.94 8.03
C ASN A 360 12.61 -8.46 9.44
N LEU A 361 13.90 -8.24 9.71
CA LEU A 361 14.36 -7.55 10.92
C LEU A 361 13.88 -6.09 10.91
N ASP A 362 13.27 -5.64 12.00
CA ASP A 362 12.89 -4.24 12.22
C ASP A 362 13.66 -3.61 13.40
N TRP A 363 13.52 -2.30 13.62
CA TRP A 363 14.20 -1.62 14.74
C TRP A 363 13.63 -1.95 16.12
N PHE A 364 12.44 -2.56 16.21
CA PHE A 364 11.97 -3.10 17.46
C PHE A 364 12.76 -4.36 17.82
N ASP A 365 12.98 -5.24 16.85
CA ASP A 365 13.79 -6.45 17.03
C ASP A 365 15.23 -6.07 17.40
N VAL A 366 15.84 -5.09 16.71
CA VAL A 366 17.19 -4.59 17.07
C VAL A 366 17.23 -4.06 18.51
N LEU A 367 16.23 -3.29 18.92
CA LEU A 367 16.16 -2.78 20.30
C LEU A 367 16.16 -3.93 21.31
N VAL A 368 15.36 -4.97 21.08
CA VAL A 368 15.20 -6.09 22.02
C VAL A 368 16.40 -7.05 22.01
N GLU A 369 16.96 -7.33 20.83
CA GLU A 369 18.06 -8.29 20.67
C GLU A 369 19.41 -7.69 21.11
N GLU A 370 19.66 -6.41 20.82
CA GLU A 370 20.94 -5.75 21.10
C GLU A 370 20.95 -4.95 22.40
N GLY A 371 19.76 -4.64 22.95
CA GLY A 371 19.60 -3.73 24.08
C GLY A 371 19.74 -2.25 23.68
N GLU A 372 19.32 -1.36 24.60
CA GLU A 372 19.10 0.05 24.30
C GLU A 372 20.36 0.81 23.82
N ASP A 373 21.51 0.58 24.48
CA ASP A 373 22.73 1.34 24.18
C ASP A 373 23.33 0.93 22.83
N ARG A 374 23.44 -0.38 22.58
CA ARG A 374 23.95 -0.89 21.30
C ARG A 374 22.99 -0.56 20.15
N ALA A 375 21.68 -0.72 20.33
CA ALA A 375 20.70 -0.35 19.31
C ALA A 375 20.75 1.16 18.98
N ARG A 376 20.99 2.02 19.98
CA ARG A 376 21.17 3.46 19.76
C ARG A 376 22.43 3.77 18.96
N ASP A 377 23.53 3.09 19.23
CA ASP A 377 24.77 3.27 18.48
C ASP A 377 24.63 2.76 17.04
N LEU A 378 24.00 1.60 16.83
CA LEU A 378 23.66 1.09 15.49
C LEU A 378 22.77 2.08 14.73
N LEU A 379 21.74 2.65 15.36
CA LEU A 379 20.87 3.66 14.73
C LEU A 379 21.64 4.90 14.31
N ARG A 380 22.57 5.39 15.14
CA ARG A 380 23.44 6.52 14.79
C ARG A 380 24.31 6.22 13.58
N HIS A 381 24.88 5.02 13.50
CA HIS A 381 25.68 4.59 12.36
C HIS A 381 24.83 4.47 11.09
N ALA A 382 23.68 3.82 11.17
CA ALA A 382 22.75 3.67 10.05
C ALA A 382 22.27 5.03 9.50
N VAL A 383 21.94 5.98 10.38
CA VAL A 383 21.57 7.35 10.02
C VAL A 383 22.72 8.10 9.33
N ARG A 384 23.96 7.93 9.81
CA ARG A 384 25.13 8.52 9.16
C ARG A 384 25.35 7.92 7.77
N HIS A 385 25.24 6.61 7.64
CA HIS A 385 25.37 5.91 6.36
C HIS A 385 24.30 6.38 5.36
N ALA A 386 23.05 6.46 5.79
CA ALA A 386 21.92 6.91 4.98
C ALA A 386 22.09 8.34 4.42
N ARG A 387 22.77 9.22 5.18
CA ARG A 387 23.11 10.58 4.72
C ARG A 387 24.25 10.59 3.70
N LEU A 388 25.23 9.69 3.84
CA LEU A 388 26.34 9.56 2.90
C LEU A 388 25.89 8.98 1.57
N GLU A 389 24.99 7.99 1.58
CA GLU A 389 24.45 7.37 0.36
C GLU A 389 23.60 8.35 -0.48
N ARG A 390 23.02 9.37 0.15
CA ARG A 390 22.33 10.47 -0.56
C ARG A 390 23.29 11.41 -1.31
N GLY A 391 24.57 11.43 -0.92
CA GLY A 391 25.57 12.44 -1.26
C GLY A 391 26.24 12.25 -2.62
#